data_AF-A0A2T5LUI9-F1
#
_entry.id   AF-A0A2T5LUI9-F1
#
_cell.length_a   1.000
_cell.length_b   1.000
_cell.length_c   1.000
_cell.angle_alpha   90.00
_cell.angle_beta   90.00
_cell.angle_gamma   90.00
#
_symmetry.space_group_name_H-M   'P 1'
#
loop_
_entity.id
_entity.type
_entity.pdbx_description
1 polymer ?
#
loop_
_entity_poly.entity_id
_entity_poly.type
_entity_poly.pdbx_seq_one_letter_code
_entity_poly.pdbx_strand_id
1 'polypeptide(L)'
;GNKCTSASLDSHTNLTEITKSMDLLWRNNINSDQVTLGIAFYARAFTVADPSCQTAGCAFASGSRSGNCSMQTGVLLNSEFDEIRKVYGVKPTLDKEAAVEVLTWDKDQWATYDDATTFKLKIDFAKRFCLGGIMVWAVSHDTYDAAYSLILQAHSPSIKRSPIIKSLVTYHDQTVTVVEKAESKQCRWTGCGALCPSDLVTVYRSDPGARHGELMLDGTGCP
;
A
#
# COMPACT_ATOMS: atom_id res chain seq x y z
N GLY A 1 -24.72 -3.29 -15.80
CA GLY A 1 -23.44 -3.30 -16.52
C GLY A 1 -23.67 -3.02 -17.99
N ASN A 2 -22.68 -2.46 -18.70
CA ASN A 2 -22.72 -2.33 -20.15
C ASN A 2 -21.95 -3.48 -20.82
N LYS A 3 -21.85 -3.50 -22.16
CA LYS A 3 -21.16 -4.56 -22.92
C LYS A 3 -19.68 -4.76 -22.51
N CYS A 4 -19.07 -3.77 -21.88
CA CYS A 4 -17.67 -3.77 -21.46
C CYS A 4 -17.48 -3.95 -19.94
N THR A 5 -18.51 -3.69 -19.13
CA THR A 5 -18.44 -3.78 -17.66
C THR A 5 -19.63 -4.56 -17.10
N SER A 6 -19.45 -5.85 -16.85
CA SER A 6 -20.41 -6.66 -16.08
C SER A 6 -20.36 -6.28 -14.60
N ALA A 7 -21.52 -6.25 -13.93
CA ALA A 7 -21.59 -6.04 -12.49
C ALA A 7 -21.42 -7.39 -11.77
N SER A 8 -20.25 -7.99 -11.92
CA SER A 8 -19.91 -9.30 -11.38
C SER A 8 -18.94 -9.19 -10.20
N LEU A 9 -19.12 -10.05 -9.20
CA LEU A 9 -18.20 -10.20 -8.08
C LEU A 9 -16.84 -10.66 -8.59
N ASP A 10 -15.79 -9.99 -8.15
CA ASP A 10 -14.41 -10.39 -8.39
C ASP A 10 -13.51 -9.77 -7.32
N SER A 11 -12.29 -10.28 -7.22
CA SER A 11 -11.29 -9.76 -6.30
C SER A 11 -10.54 -8.57 -6.91
N HIS A 12 -10.53 -7.46 -6.18
CA HIS A 12 -9.74 -6.29 -6.56
C HIS A 12 -8.22 -6.49 -6.43
N THR A 13 -7.78 -7.57 -5.78
CA THR A 13 -6.36 -7.96 -5.65
C THR A 13 -6.09 -9.35 -6.20
N ASN A 14 -6.88 -9.78 -7.21
CA ASN A 14 -6.73 -11.06 -7.88
C ASN A 14 -5.32 -11.21 -8.49
N LEU A 15 -4.51 -12.11 -7.92
CA LEU A 15 -3.12 -12.27 -8.33
C LEU A 15 -2.96 -12.74 -9.78
N THR A 16 -3.94 -13.45 -10.33
CA THR A 16 -3.90 -13.88 -11.75
C THR A 16 -4.02 -12.69 -12.70
N GLU A 17 -4.90 -11.73 -12.39
CA GLU A 17 -5.07 -10.48 -13.16
C GLU A 17 -3.88 -9.52 -12.97
N ILE A 18 -3.34 -9.45 -11.76
CA ILE A 18 -2.09 -8.71 -11.49
C ILE A 18 -0.95 -9.28 -12.35
N THR A 19 -0.82 -10.61 -12.41
CA THR A 19 0.20 -11.29 -13.22
C THR A 19 0.05 -10.95 -14.70
N LYS A 20 -1.16 -11.05 -15.25
CA LYS A 20 -1.44 -10.66 -16.65
C LYS A 20 -1.12 -9.19 -16.92
N SER A 21 -1.43 -8.31 -15.98
CA SER A 21 -1.17 -6.88 -16.11
C SER A 21 0.33 -6.56 -16.14
N MET A 22 1.14 -7.33 -15.41
CA MET A 22 2.60 -7.17 -15.40
C MET A 22 3.26 -7.50 -16.74
N ASP A 23 2.64 -8.31 -17.60
CA ASP A 23 3.14 -8.54 -18.96
C ASP A 23 3.29 -7.24 -19.77
N LEU A 24 2.46 -6.23 -19.49
CA LEU A 24 2.57 -4.92 -20.12
C LEU A 24 3.89 -4.23 -19.75
N LEU A 25 4.40 -4.43 -18.52
CA LEU A 25 5.67 -3.88 -18.06
C LEU A 25 6.83 -4.58 -18.77
N TRP A 26 6.78 -5.91 -18.84
CA TRP A 26 7.83 -6.74 -19.45
C TRP A 26 7.96 -6.50 -20.95
N ARG A 27 6.83 -6.31 -21.64
CA ARG A 27 6.82 -5.95 -23.08
C ARG A 27 7.44 -4.59 -23.39
N ASN A 28 7.59 -3.74 -22.38
CA ASN A 28 8.21 -2.42 -22.49
C ASN A 28 9.61 -2.37 -21.84
N ASN A 29 10.26 -3.52 -21.64
CA ASN A 29 11.62 -3.62 -21.10
C ASN A 29 11.82 -2.95 -19.73
N ILE A 30 10.78 -2.90 -18.89
CA ILE A 30 10.90 -2.48 -17.50
C ILE A 30 11.55 -3.63 -16.72
N ASN A 31 12.63 -3.35 -15.99
CA ASN A 31 13.27 -4.38 -15.18
C ASN A 31 12.44 -4.68 -13.93
N SER A 32 12.42 -5.93 -13.48
CA SER A 32 11.55 -6.36 -12.39
C SER A 32 11.86 -5.69 -11.05
N ASP A 33 13.13 -5.36 -10.81
CA ASP A 33 13.60 -4.63 -9.64
C ASP A 33 13.09 -3.18 -9.57
N GLN A 34 12.55 -2.65 -10.66
CA GLN A 34 11.88 -1.34 -10.70
C GLN A 34 10.38 -1.42 -10.41
N VAL A 35 9.83 -2.63 -10.31
CA VAL A 35 8.40 -2.87 -10.07
C VAL A 35 8.16 -3.18 -8.59
N THR A 36 7.20 -2.51 -7.99
CA THR A 36 6.80 -2.71 -6.58
C THR A 36 5.38 -3.26 -6.53
N LEU A 37 5.17 -4.37 -5.82
CA LEU A 37 3.84 -4.97 -5.69
C LEU A 37 3.01 -4.23 -4.63
N GLY A 38 1.84 -3.72 -5.02
CA GLY A 38 0.88 -3.15 -4.09
C GLY A 38 0.18 -4.22 -3.24
N ILE A 39 0.07 -3.98 -1.94
CA ILE A 39 -0.66 -4.79 -0.96
C ILE A 39 -1.76 -3.91 -0.36
N ALA A 40 -2.99 -4.41 -0.31
CA ALA A 40 -4.12 -3.68 0.23
C ALA A 40 -4.42 -4.11 1.68
N PHE A 41 -4.52 -3.13 2.58
CA PHE A 41 -5.06 -3.29 3.93
C PHE A 41 -6.56 -2.97 3.97
N TYR A 42 -7.21 -3.11 2.83
CA TYR A 42 -8.65 -2.93 2.67
C TYR A 42 -9.16 -3.87 1.58
N ALA A 43 -10.48 -4.02 1.54
CA ALA A 43 -11.20 -4.76 0.52
C ALA A 43 -12.21 -3.88 -0.19
N ARG A 44 -12.50 -4.26 -1.44
CA ARG A 44 -13.79 -3.95 -2.08
C ARG A 44 -14.80 -5.01 -1.67
N ALA A 45 -15.93 -4.55 -1.18
CA ALA A 45 -16.98 -5.39 -0.64
C ALA A 45 -18.32 -5.06 -1.29
N PHE A 46 -19.20 -6.04 -1.38
CA PHE A 46 -20.40 -5.99 -2.21
C PHE A 46 -21.61 -6.59 -1.49
N THR A 47 -22.78 -6.12 -1.89
CA THR A 47 -24.05 -6.81 -1.62
C THR A 47 -24.40 -7.62 -2.87
N VAL A 48 -24.53 -8.94 -2.75
CA VAL A 48 -24.85 -9.83 -3.86
C VAL A 48 -26.28 -9.60 -4.35
N ALA A 49 -26.52 -9.73 -5.65
CA ALA A 49 -27.87 -9.55 -6.20
C ALA A 49 -28.78 -10.75 -5.92
N ASP A 50 -28.20 -11.95 -5.90
CA ASP A 50 -28.89 -13.19 -5.59
C ASP A 50 -28.15 -13.90 -4.44
N PRO A 51 -28.74 -14.01 -3.23
CA PRO A 51 -28.13 -14.70 -2.11
C PRO A 51 -27.79 -16.18 -2.38
N SER A 52 -28.36 -16.81 -3.40
CA SER A 52 -27.99 -18.17 -3.82
C SER A 52 -26.71 -18.23 -4.66
N CYS A 53 -26.22 -17.09 -5.16
CA CYS A 53 -25.01 -16.96 -5.96
C CYS A 53 -23.97 -16.08 -5.24
N GLN A 54 -23.03 -16.71 -4.53
CA GLN A 54 -22.03 -16.00 -3.69
C GLN A 54 -20.58 -16.34 -4.05
N THR A 55 -20.32 -16.61 -5.33
CA THR A 55 -18.98 -16.88 -5.86
C THR A 55 -18.54 -15.80 -6.82
N ALA A 56 -17.25 -15.74 -7.14
CA ALA A 56 -16.76 -14.89 -8.22
C ALA A 56 -17.56 -15.14 -9.52
N GLY A 57 -17.83 -14.07 -10.27
CA GLY A 57 -18.69 -14.08 -11.45
C GLY A 57 -20.19 -13.85 -11.18
N CYS A 58 -20.68 -14.07 -9.94
CA CYS A 58 -22.07 -13.77 -9.59
C CYS A 58 -22.37 -12.27 -9.67
N ALA A 59 -23.62 -11.90 -9.93
CA ALA A 59 -23.99 -10.49 -10.01
C ALA A 59 -24.04 -9.84 -8.62
N PHE A 60 -23.56 -8.60 -8.50
CA PHE A 60 -23.77 -7.77 -7.30
C PHE A 60 -24.82 -6.69 -7.56
N ALA A 61 -25.56 -6.33 -6.51
CA ALA A 61 -26.56 -5.27 -6.54
C ALA A 61 -25.96 -3.90 -6.18
N SER A 62 -25.04 -3.88 -5.21
CA SER A 62 -24.41 -2.65 -4.72
C SER A 62 -23.07 -2.93 -4.05
N GLY A 63 -22.38 -1.88 -3.58
CA GLY A 63 -21.34 -2.04 -2.56
C GLY A 63 -21.93 -2.62 -1.26
N SER A 64 -21.07 -3.19 -0.43
CA SER A 64 -21.45 -3.66 0.91
C SER A 64 -21.93 -2.52 1.79
N ARG A 65 -22.62 -2.90 2.88
CA ARG A 65 -22.84 -1.98 4.00
C ARG A 65 -21.50 -1.42 4.49
N SER A 66 -21.54 -0.16 4.91
CA SER A 66 -20.36 0.54 5.45
C SER A 66 -19.90 -0.12 6.73
N GLY A 67 -18.59 -0.22 6.92
CA GLY A 67 -18.00 -0.56 8.21
C GLY A 67 -18.02 0.64 9.18
N ASN A 68 -17.78 0.35 10.46
CA ASN A 68 -17.76 1.35 11.53
C ASN A 68 -16.52 2.26 11.47
N CYS A 69 -15.40 1.76 10.97
CA CYS A 69 -14.15 2.50 10.85
C CYS A 69 -13.99 3.13 9.47
N SER A 70 -14.26 2.35 8.41
CA SER A 70 -14.15 2.82 7.03
C SER A 70 -15.18 3.89 6.68
N MET A 71 -16.38 3.83 7.27
CA MET A 71 -17.50 4.74 7.03
C MET A 71 -17.82 4.95 5.53
N GLN A 72 -17.52 3.95 4.70
CA GLN A 72 -17.67 4.02 3.25
C GLN A 72 -18.33 2.75 2.69
N THR A 73 -19.43 2.92 1.96
CA THR A 73 -20.11 1.83 1.25
C THR A 73 -19.15 1.13 0.28
N GLY A 74 -19.09 -0.20 0.37
CA GLY A 74 -18.27 -1.06 -0.48
C GLY A 74 -16.76 -1.00 -0.25
N VAL A 75 -16.32 -0.37 0.84
CA VAL A 75 -14.92 -0.42 1.30
C VAL A 75 -14.94 -0.90 2.75
N LEU A 76 -14.12 -1.90 3.05
CA LEU A 76 -13.90 -2.37 4.41
C LEU A 76 -12.40 -2.50 4.65
N LEU A 77 -11.93 -2.11 5.84
CA LEU A 77 -10.54 -2.32 6.23
C LEU A 77 -10.30 -3.80 6.58
N ASN A 78 -9.08 -4.29 6.43
CA ASN A 78 -8.76 -5.66 6.85
C ASN A 78 -9.10 -5.87 8.35
N SER A 79 -8.87 -4.84 9.16
CA SER A 79 -9.21 -4.82 10.59
C SER A 79 -10.71 -4.96 10.89
N GLU A 80 -11.58 -4.51 9.98
CA GLU A 80 -13.03 -4.67 10.13
C GLU A 80 -13.47 -6.12 9.88
N PHE A 81 -12.75 -6.88 9.04
CA PHE A 81 -13.04 -8.30 8.83
C PHE A 81 -12.76 -9.16 10.07
N ASP A 82 -11.85 -8.74 10.94
CA ASP A 82 -11.61 -9.42 12.22
C ASP A 82 -12.82 -9.31 13.14
N GLU A 83 -13.55 -8.18 13.11
CA GLU A 83 -14.79 -7.98 13.85
C GLU A 83 -15.96 -8.71 13.17
N ILE A 84 -16.13 -8.55 11.85
CA ILE A 84 -17.20 -9.20 11.08
C ILE A 84 -17.19 -10.72 11.29
N ARG A 85 -16.03 -11.37 11.26
CA ARG A 85 -15.91 -12.81 11.51
C ARG A 85 -16.38 -13.20 12.91
N LYS A 86 -16.09 -12.38 13.92
CA LYS A 86 -16.50 -12.62 15.32
C LYS A 86 -18.00 -12.43 15.49
N VAL A 87 -18.56 -11.33 14.97
CA VAL A 87 -19.98 -10.97 15.12
C VAL A 87 -20.89 -11.97 14.42
N TYR A 88 -20.54 -12.38 13.20
CA TYR A 88 -21.37 -13.27 12.39
C TYR A 88 -21.00 -14.75 12.52
N GLY A 89 -19.91 -15.09 13.22
CA GLY A 89 -19.45 -16.48 13.39
C GLY A 89 -19.03 -17.16 12.08
N VAL A 90 -18.57 -16.39 11.10
CA VAL A 90 -18.20 -16.86 9.76
C VAL A 90 -16.69 -17.04 9.61
N LYS A 91 -16.29 -17.97 8.74
CA LYS A 91 -14.88 -18.21 8.39
C LYS A 91 -14.66 -17.93 6.91
N PRO A 92 -13.52 -17.33 6.54
CA PRO A 92 -13.20 -17.13 5.14
C PRO A 92 -12.80 -18.45 4.47
N THR A 93 -12.85 -18.47 3.14
CA THR A 93 -12.32 -19.54 2.30
C THR A 93 -11.21 -18.99 1.42
N LEU A 94 -10.05 -19.63 1.45
CA LEU A 94 -8.90 -19.25 0.65
C LEU A 94 -9.12 -19.60 -0.83
N ASP A 95 -9.11 -18.59 -1.69
CA ASP A 95 -8.86 -18.76 -3.12
C ASP A 95 -7.33 -18.71 -3.35
N LYS A 96 -6.73 -19.89 -3.57
CA LYS A 96 -5.28 -20.02 -3.74
C LYS A 96 -4.79 -19.45 -5.06
N GLU A 97 -5.60 -19.48 -6.12
CA GLU A 97 -5.20 -19.02 -7.44
C GLU A 97 -5.19 -17.49 -7.49
N ALA A 98 -6.25 -16.86 -6.96
CA ALA A 98 -6.31 -15.41 -6.81
C ALA A 98 -5.47 -14.88 -5.64
N ALA A 99 -5.02 -15.77 -4.73
CA ALA A 99 -4.30 -15.47 -3.50
C ALA A 99 -5.05 -14.45 -2.62
N VAL A 100 -6.33 -14.74 -2.33
CA VAL A 100 -7.19 -13.91 -1.47
C VAL A 100 -8.09 -14.78 -0.59
N GLU A 101 -8.53 -14.22 0.53
CA GLU A 101 -9.57 -14.80 1.37
C GLU A 101 -10.94 -14.33 0.86
N VAL A 102 -11.88 -15.24 0.69
CA VAL A 102 -13.27 -14.95 0.31
C VAL A 102 -14.15 -15.06 1.55
N LEU A 103 -14.93 -14.02 1.84
CA LEU A 103 -15.85 -14.01 2.97
C LEU A 103 -17.26 -13.59 2.55
N THR A 104 -18.22 -14.40 2.98
CA THR A 104 -19.65 -14.09 2.92
C THR A 104 -20.19 -13.91 4.33
N TRP A 105 -21.00 -12.89 4.57
CA TRP A 105 -21.65 -12.67 5.86
C TRP A 105 -23.06 -12.10 5.70
N ASP A 106 -23.83 -12.18 6.78
CA ASP A 106 -25.16 -11.57 6.87
C ASP A 106 -26.08 -11.83 5.66
N LYS A 107 -26.02 -13.07 5.15
CA LYS A 107 -26.80 -13.62 4.02
C LYS A 107 -26.52 -13.01 2.65
N ASP A 108 -26.08 -11.76 2.54
CA ASP A 108 -25.98 -11.07 1.25
C ASP A 108 -24.70 -10.25 1.05
N GLN A 109 -23.81 -10.21 2.04
CA GLN A 109 -22.56 -9.46 1.92
C GLN A 109 -21.44 -10.39 1.48
N TRP A 110 -20.57 -9.88 0.61
CA TRP A 110 -19.46 -10.61 0.04
C TRP A 110 -18.25 -9.71 -0.13
N ALA A 111 -17.06 -10.22 0.18
CA ALA A 111 -15.80 -9.54 -0.10
C ALA A 111 -14.67 -10.54 -0.33
N THR A 112 -13.64 -10.09 -1.03
CA THR A 112 -12.31 -10.69 -0.93
C THR A 112 -11.36 -9.75 -0.22
N TYR A 113 -10.59 -10.27 0.72
CA TYR A 113 -9.63 -9.49 1.49
C TYR A 113 -8.32 -10.26 1.66
N ASP A 114 -7.35 -9.62 2.31
CA ASP A 114 -6.06 -10.23 2.59
C ASP A 114 -5.84 -10.48 4.08
N ASP A 115 -5.24 -11.62 4.40
CA ASP A 115 -4.83 -11.99 5.75
C ASP A 115 -3.37 -12.48 5.75
N ALA A 116 -2.92 -13.02 6.87
CA ALA A 116 -1.55 -13.53 7.00
C ALA A 116 -1.19 -14.59 5.94
N THR A 117 -2.14 -15.44 5.59
CA THR A 117 -1.97 -16.51 4.60
C THR A 117 -1.77 -15.92 3.22
N THR A 118 -2.63 -15.00 2.81
CA THR A 118 -2.57 -14.41 1.46
C THR A 118 -1.44 -13.40 1.31
N PHE A 119 -1.10 -12.66 2.36
CA PHE A 119 0.12 -11.84 2.40
C PHE A 119 1.36 -12.67 2.14
N LYS A 120 1.48 -13.86 2.75
CA LYS A 120 2.58 -14.76 2.47
C LYS A 120 2.60 -15.19 0.99
N LEU A 121 1.47 -15.56 0.42
CA LEU A 121 1.37 -15.93 -1.00
C LEU A 121 1.82 -14.78 -1.93
N LYS A 122 1.37 -13.55 -1.64
CA LYS A 122 1.72 -12.35 -2.42
C LYS A 122 3.18 -11.95 -2.28
N ILE A 123 3.77 -12.09 -1.09
CA ILE A 123 5.20 -11.87 -0.89
C ILE A 123 6.03 -12.92 -1.60
N ASP A 124 5.64 -14.19 -1.52
CA ASP A 124 6.33 -15.28 -2.21
C ASP A 124 6.22 -15.12 -3.75
N PHE A 125 5.10 -14.58 -4.24
CA PHE A 125 4.97 -14.13 -5.63
C PHE A 125 5.96 -13.00 -5.96
N ALA A 126 6.00 -11.92 -5.17
CA ALA A 126 6.92 -10.80 -5.41
C ALA A 126 8.39 -11.26 -5.46
N LYS A 127 8.78 -12.19 -4.57
CA LYS A 127 10.11 -12.81 -4.58
C LYS A 127 10.37 -13.63 -5.84
N ARG A 128 9.40 -14.44 -6.26
CA ARG A 128 9.51 -15.30 -7.45
C ARG A 128 9.75 -14.49 -8.72
N PHE A 129 9.14 -13.32 -8.82
CA PHE A 129 9.29 -12.40 -9.94
C PHE A 129 10.44 -11.38 -9.76
N CYS A 130 11.24 -11.49 -8.70
CA CYS A 130 12.34 -10.57 -8.40
C CYS A 130 11.89 -9.10 -8.41
N LEU A 131 10.73 -8.81 -7.83
CA LEU A 131 10.20 -7.45 -7.72
C LEU A 131 11.04 -6.62 -6.76
N GLY A 132 11.14 -5.31 -7.03
CA GLY A 132 11.92 -4.35 -6.23
C GLY A 132 11.44 -4.21 -4.78
N GLY A 133 10.17 -4.53 -4.52
CA GLY A 133 9.62 -4.56 -3.18
C GLY A 133 8.11 -4.68 -3.15
N ILE A 134 7.55 -4.34 -2.00
CA ILE A 134 6.11 -4.21 -1.78
C ILE A 134 5.78 -2.80 -1.28
N MET A 135 4.57 -2.33 -1.59
CA MET A 135 4.00 -1.07 -1.10
C MET A 135 2.64 -1.38 -0.47
N VAL A 136 2.29 -0.69 0.62
CA VAL A 136 1.02 -0.91 1.31
C VAL A 136 0.07 0.27 1.10
N TRP A 137 -1.19 -0.03 0.78
CA TRP A 137 -2.30 0.91 0.82
C TRP A 137 -3.31 0.48 1.89
N ALA A 138 -3.43 1.18 3.01
CA ALA A 138 -2.50 2.17 3.52
C ALA A 138 -2.15 1.82 4.96
N VAL A 139 -1.03 2.36 5.45
CA VAL A 139 -0.59 2.14 6.84
C VAL A 139 -1.65 2.55 7.87
N SER A 140 -2.46 3.57 7.57
CA SER A 140 -3.57 4.02 8.41
C SER A 140 -4.75 3.04 8.48
N HIS A 141 -4.77 2.01 7.64
CA HIS A 141 -5.79 0.95 7.65
C HIS A 141 -5.34 -0.29 8.44
N ASP A 142 -4.12 -0.27 8.99
CA ASP A 142 -3.63 -1.31 9.89
C ASP A 142 -4.32 -1.23 11.25
N THR A 143 -4.09 -2.23 12.10
CA THR A 143 -4.51 -2.21 13.50
C THR A 143 -3.61 -1.27 14.31
N TYR A 144 -4.07 -0.85 15.49
CA TYR A 144 -3.31 0.06 16.36
C TYR A 144 -1.95 -0.51 16.79
N ASP A 145 -1.82 -1.84 16.80
CA ASP A 145 -0.61 -2.60 17.11
C ASP A 145 0.17 -3.05 15.85
N ALA A 146 -0.21 -2.54 14.67
CA ALA A 146 0.36 -2.82 13.35
C ALA A 146 0.50 -4.31 13.01
N ALA A 147 -0.54 -5.08 13.30
CA ALA A 147 -0.54 -6.52 13.12
C ALA A 147 -0.21 -6.91 11.67
N TYR A 148 -0.77 -6.22 10.67
CA TYR A 148 -0.53 -6.56 9.27
C TYR A 148 0.88 -6.17 8.83
N SER A 149 1.38 -5.00 9.24
CA SER A 149 2.76 -4.59 8.95
C SER A 149 3.79 -5.55 9.54
N LEU A 150 3.58 -6.04 10.76
CA LEU A 150 4.46 -7.03 11.41
C LEU A 150 4.47 -8.37 10.65
N ILE A 151 3.32 -8.81 10.14
CA ILE A 151 3.23 -10.02 9.30
C ILE A 151 4.01 -9.84 7.99
N LEU A 152 3.87 -8.69 7.32
CA LEU A 152 4.63 -8.41 6.10
C LEU A 152 6.14 -8.37 6.36
N GLN A 153 6.57 -7.81 7.49
CA GLN A 153 7.97 -7.80 7.92
C GLN A 153 8.50 -9.22 8.13
N ALA A 154 7.76 -10.08 8.83
CA ALA A 154 8.15 -11.46 9.08
C ALA A 154 8.31 -12.28 7.78
N HIS A 155 7.50 -11.99 6.76
CA HIS A 155 7.55 -12.70 5.48
C HIS A 155 8.48 -12.08 4.45
N SER A 156 9.04 -10.89 4.70
CA SER A 156 9.99 -10.20 3.82
C SER A 156 11.42 -10.11 4.39
N PRO A 157 12.07 -11.22 4.79
CA PRO A 157 13.37 -11.20 5.48
C PRO A 157 14.56 -10.80 4.58
N SER A 158 14.32 -10.24 3.39
CA SER A 158 15.34 -9.98 2.36
C SER A 158 15.36 -8.55 1.84
N ILE A 159 14.78 -7.58 2.57
CA ILE A 159 15.39 -6.23 2.55
C ILE A 159 16.72 -6.39 3.29
N LYS A 160 17.75 -6.91 2.59
CA LYS A 160 19.14 -6.63 2.95
C LYS A 160 19.15 -5.14 3.21
N ARG A 161 19.55 -4.77 4.43
CA ARG A 161 19.72 -3.39 4.92
C ARG A 161 20.26 -2.50 3.80
N SER A 162 19.38 -1.98 2.94
CA SER A 162 19.68 -0.80 2.18
C SER A 162 19.72 0.26 3.27
N PRO A 163 20.84 0.98 3.46
CA PRO A 163 20.91 2.02 4.48
C PRO A 163 19.86 3.13 4.27
N ILE A 164 19.15 3.08 3.13
CA ILE A 164 18.13 4.03 2.68
C ILE A 164 16.75 3.72 3.31
N ILE A 165 16.42 2.46 3.62
CA ILE A 165 15.13 2.12 4.26
C ILE A 165 15.37 1.78 5.74
N LYS A 166 15.68 2.81 6.53
CA LYS A 166 15.31 2.78 7.95
C LYS A 166 13.79 2.91 7.97
N SER A 167 13.10 1.87 8.42
CA SER A 167 11.67 1.88 8.70
C SER A 167 11.24 3.21 9.33
N LEU A 168 10.21 3.86 8.77
CA LEU A 168 9.58 5.06 9.34
C LEU A 168 8.87 4.79 10.67
N VAL A 169 8.74 3.51 11.03
CA VAL A 169 8.07 3.04 12.24
C VAL A 169 9.09 2.26 13.06
N THR A 170 9.41 2.77 14.25
CA THR A 170 10.22 2.05 15.22
C THR A 170 9.33 1.74 16.42
N TYR A 171 9.20 0.46 16.77
CA TYR A 171 8.41 0.04 17.93
C TYR A 171 9.25 0.16 19.20
N HIS A 172 8.84 1.02 20.13
CA HIS A 172 9.31 1.00 21.51
C HIS A 172 8.10 1.14 22.46
N ASP A 173 7.97 0.21 23.40
CA ASP A 173 7.03 0.27 24.53
C ASP A 173 5.58 0.60 24.16
N GLN A 174 5.01 -0.15 23.22
CA GLN A 174 3.59 -0.08 22.84
C GLN A 174 3.11 1.31 22.35
N THR A 175 4.05 2.21 22.03
CA THR A 175 3.75 3.49 21.40
C THR A 175 4.27 3.48 19.97
N VAL A 176 3.38 3.74 19.01
CA VAL A 176 3.77 3.97 17.63
C VAL A 176 4.38 5.37 17.57
N THR A 177 5.70 5.44 17.66
CA THR A 177 6.41 6.65 17.28
C THR A 177 6.57 6.62 15.77
N VAL A 178 5.80 7.46 15.08
CA VAL A 178 6.26 7.95 13.77
C VAL A 178 7.57 8.63 14.11
N VAL A 179 8.68 8.08 13.63
CA VAL A 179 9.91 8.86 13.59
C VAL A 179 9.63 9.91 12.52
N GLU A 180 8.94 10.96 12.92
CA GLU A 180 9.07 12.25 12.26
C GLU A 180 10.56 12.49 12.41
N LYS A 181 11.30 12.18 11.34
CA LYS A 181 12.71 12.47 11.28
C LYS A 181 12.77 13.98 11.39
N ALA A 182 12.89 14.46 12.63
CA ALA A 182 13.06 15.85 12.94
C ALA A 182 14.15 16.33 12.01
N GLU A 183 13.73 17.24 11.12
CA GLU A 183 14.54 17.83 10.07
C GLU A 183 15.18 16.83 9.10
N SER A 184 14.47 16.52 8.01
CA SER A 184 15.19 16.74 6.76
C SER A 184 15.61 18.21 6.76
N LYS A 185 16.91 18.49 6.93
CA LYS A 185 17.48 19.82 6.71
C LYS A 185 17.30 20.14 5.22
N GLN A 186 16.08 20.49 4.84
CA GLN A 186 15.77 20.94 3.49
C GLN A 186 16.61 22.18 3.26
N CYS A 187 17.39 22.18 2.19
CA CYS A 187 18.05 23.39 1.73
C CYS A 187 16.96 24.42 1.43
N ARG A 188 17.11 25.63 1.98
CA ARG A 188 16.21 26.75 1.73
C ARG A 188 17.02 27.86 1.11
N TRP A 189 16.42 28.51 0.11
CA TRP A 189 16.96 29.75 -0.43
C TRP A 189 16.70 30.87 0.57
N THR A 190 17.75 31.64 0.90
CA THR A 190 17.57 32.90 1.63
C THR A 190 17.11 34.00 0.70
N GLY A 191 16.52 35.06 1.25
CA GLY A 191 16.20 36.26 0.49
C GLY A 191 17.46 36.93 -0.08
N CYS A 192 17.26 37.79 -1.08
CA CYS A 192 18.32 38.58 -1.70
C CYS A 192 19.18 39.34 -0.70
N GLY A 193 20.51 39.13 -0.73
CA GLY A 193 21.47 39.78 0.15
C GLY A 193 21.39 39.35 1.63
N ALA A 194 20.52 38.40 1.98
CA ALA A 194 20.39 37.90 3.34
C ALA A 194 21.42 36.81 3.63
N LEU A 195 22.06 36.91 4.80
CA LEU A 195 22.94 35.87 5.32
C LEU A 195 22.13 34.63 5.73
N CYS A 196 22.77 33.47 5.66
CA CYS A 196 22.17 32.22 6.15
C CYS A 196 21.86 32.37 7.65
N PRO A 197 20.64 32.03 8.10
CA PRO A 197 20.31 31.94 9.53
C PRO A 197 21.33 31.08 10.29
N SER A 198 21.56 31.38 11.57
CA SER A 198 22.64 30.77 12.37
C SER A 198 22.49 29.25 12.56
N ASP A 199 21.30 28.72 12.38
CA ASP A 199 20.95 27.30 12.42
C ASP A 199 21.20 26.57 11.09
N LEU A 200 21.58 27.30 10.03
CA LEU A 200 21.83 26.80 8.69
C LEU A 200 23.26 27.08 8.21
N VAL A 201 23.75 26.26 7.28
CA VAL A 201 25.09 26.37 6.71
C VAL A 201 24.98 26.74 5.24
N THR A 202 25.75 27.75 4.82
CA THR A 202 25.81 28.18 3.43
C THR A 202 26.38 27.09 2.53
N VAL A 203 25.72 26.84 1.40
CA VAL A 203 26.14 25.87 0.39
C VAL A 203 26.90 26.57 -0.72
N TYR A 204 28.10 26.06 -1.05
CA TYR A 204 28.91 26.53 -2.16
C TYR A 204 28.62 25.70 -3.42
N ARG A 205 28.75 26.31 -4.59
CA ARG A 205 28.71 25.60 -5.86
C ARG A 205 29.93 24.69 -5.99
N SER A 206 29.68 23.48 -6.48
CA SER A 206 30.71 22.46 -6.71
C SER A 206 30.72 21.93 -8.14
N ASP A 207 29.91 22.52 -9.03
CA ASP A 207 29.86 22.15 -10.44
C ASP A 207 31.09 22.68 -11.21
N PRO A 208 31.43 22.09 -12.37
CA PRO A 208 32.66 22.43 -13.10
C PRO A 208 32.78 23.89 -13.56
N GLY A 209 31.69 24.65 -13.58
CA GLY A 209 31.67 26.08 -13.92
C GLY A 209 31.78 27.02 -12.72
N ALA A 210 31.85 26.50 -11.49
CA ALA A 210 31.87 27.29 -10.27
C ALA A 210 33.22 27.98 -10.05
N ARG A 211 33.20 29.26 -9.67
CA ARG A 211 34.39 29.97 -9.19
C ARG A 211 34.71 29.53 -7.76
N HIS A 212 35.98 29.69 -7.37
CA HIS A 212 36.40 29.34 -6.01
C HIS A 212 35.64 30.18 -4.97
N GLY A 213 34.92 29.51 -4.06
CA GLY A 213 34.10 30.16 -3.04
C GLY A 213 32.75 30.70 -3.54
N GLU A 214 32.30 30.34 -4.74
CA GLU A 214 31.01 30.77 -5.27
C GLU A 214 29.84 30.12 -4.50
N LEU A 215 28.90 30.93 -4.05
CA LEU A 215 27.72 30.45 -3.34
C LEU A 215 26.69 29.87 -4.32
N MET A 216 25.98 28.83 -3.87
CA MET A 216 24.80 28.35 -4.57
C MET A 216 23.70 29.40 -4.34
N LEU A 217 23.29 30.10 -5.40
CA LEU A 217 22.26 31.13 -5.39
C LEU A 217 21.13 30.74 -6.36
N ASP A 218 19.91 31.20 -6.09
CA ASP A 218 18.79 31.06 -7.02
C ASP A 218 19.07 31.92 -8.27
N GLY A 219 18.73 31.40 -9.45
CA GLY A 219 18.94 32.08 -10.74
C GLY A 219 18.02 33.28 -10.95
N THR A 220 17.05 33.47 -10.06
CA THR A 220 16.19 34.66 -10.01
C THR A 220 17.04 35.85 -9.55
N GLY A 221 17.46 36.69 -10.51
CA GLY A 221 18.24 37.89 -10.21
C GLY A 221 17.52 38.77 -9.19
N CYS A 222 18.24 39.14 -8.13
CA CYS A 222 17.79 40.16 -7.20
C CYS A 222 17.72 41.52 -7.93
N PRO A 223 16.64 42.30 -7.79
CA PRO A 223 16.56 43.65 -8.36
C PRO A 223 17.60 44.60 -7.75
#